data_AF-A0A7Y1Y752-F1
#
_entry.id   AF-A0A7Y1Y752-F1
#
_cell.length_a   1.000
_cell.length_b   1.000
_cell.length_c   1.000
_cell.angle_alpha   90.00
_cell.angle_beta   90.00
_cell.angle_gamma   90.00
#
_symmetry.space_group_name_H-M   'P 1'
#
loop_
_entity.id
_entity.type
_entity.pdbx_description
1 polymer ?
#
loop_
_entity_poly.entity_id
_entity_poly.type
_entity_poly.pdbx_seq_one_letter_code
_entity_poly.pdbx_strand_id
1 'polypeptide(L)'
;MPASRLTLALLAVALCGPAQAGITYSGVQDIAIPADFDGIYLDFTDPSDATQFTTSTTASAGWDINFFFGGAAIGTSDTFLPVTDAAATNADVVNVGPQFSQSIDGTGNYPSGFSGSTGHMTAVGGSFTSGVEGYIGFRLNPSSENYNGWMRVTLKDDGTTGIIHDWAWDSMGGSILVGLIPEPGAAGVAGFLLLTCALFQRRRRAASRPGPVVSFDSP
;
A
#
# COMPACT_ATOMS: atom_id res chain seq x y z
N MET A 1 18.87 1.27 54.19
CA MET A 1 19.52 1.28 52.87
C MET A 1 18.45 1.47 51.80
N PRO A 2 18.29 2.66 51.20
CA PRO A 2 17.25 2.88 50.22
C PRO A 2 17.71 2.34 48.86
N ALA A 3 17.07 1.27 48.40
CA ALA A 3 17.21 0.81 47.04
C ALA A 3 16.69 1.92 46.10
N SER A 4 17.62 2.39 45.27
CA SER A 4 17.48 3.26 44.11
C SER A 4 16.09 3.23 43.46
N ARG A 5 15.39 4.38 43.43
CA ARG A 5 14.17 4.63 42.65
C ARG A 5 14.44 4.76 41.13
N LEU A 6 15.48 4.12 40.61
CA LEU A 6 15.94 4.27 39.22
C LEU A 6 15.68 3.03 38.34
N THR A 7 14.93 2.03 38.83
CA THR A 7 14.81 0.73 38.15
C THR A 7 13.37 0.35 37.78
N LEU A 8 12.47 1.32 37.55
CA LEU A 8 11.09 1.01 37.14
C LEU A 8 10.53 1.95 36.06
N ALA A 9 11.36 2.41 35.12
CA ALA A 9 10.92 3.16 33.94
C ALA A 9 11.30 2.49 32.61
N LEU A 10 11.97 1.32 32.64
CA LEU A 10 12.43 0.62 31.43
C LEU A 10 11.56 -0.58 31.01
N LEU A 11 10.47 -0.86 31.73
CA LEU A 11 9.68 -2.08 31.53
C LEU A 11 8.24 -1.76 31.05
N ALA A 12 8.11 -0.95 30.00
CA ALA A 12 6.81 -0.67 29.37
C ALA A 12 6.84 -0.68 27.83
N VAL A 13 7.91 -1.19 27.21
CA VAL A 13 8.06 -1.21 25.73
C VAL A 13 7.98 -2.62 25.14
N ALA A 14 7.86 -3.68 25.94
CA ALA A 14 8.14 -5.04 25.48
C ALA A 14 6.92 -5.97 25.23
N LEU A 15 5.68 -5.45 25.10
CA LEU A 15 4.50 -6.34 24.97
C LEU A 15 3.51 -6.03 23.83
N CYS A 16 3.90 -5.23 22.84
CA CYS A 16 3.24 -5.28 21.53
C CYS A 16 4.30 -5.70 20.52
N GLY A 17 4.41 -7.00 20.26
CA GLY A 17 5.10 -7.43 19.04
C GLY A 17 4.29 -6.91 17.85
N PRO A 18 4.87 -6.12 16.93
CA PRO A 18 4.15 -5.78 15.72
C PRO A 18 4.06 -7.06 14.89
N ALA A 19 2.84 -7.53 14.61
CA ALA A 19 2.60 -8.07 13.28
C ALA A 19 2.75 -6.87 12.35
N GLN A 20 3.98 -6.57 11.94
CA GLN A 20 4.23 -5.48 11.02
C GLN A 20 3.73 -5.97 9.67
N ALA A 21 2.50 -5.62 9.31
CA ALA A 21 2.04 -5.69 7.93
C ALA A 21 3.08 -4.94 7.08
N GLY A 22 3.77 -5.67 6.22
CA GLY A 22 4.77 -5.11 5.31
C GLY A 22 4.06 -4.48 4.13
N ILE A 23 3.22 -3.48 4.35
CA ILE A 23 2.55 -2.83 3.23
C ILE A 23 3.63 -2.13 2.40
N THR A 24 3.76 -2.54 1.14
CA THR A 24 4.61 -1.88 0.15
C THR A 24 3.72 -1.00 -0.72
N TYR A 25 4.20 0.19 -1.07
CA TYR A 25 3.44 1.17 -1.84
C TYR A 25 4.30 1.67 -2.99
N SER A 26 3.72 1.75 -4.18
CA SER A 26 4.42 2.21 -5.37
C SER A 26 4.82 3.68 -5.30
N GLY A 27 4.11 4.50 -4.54
CA GLY A 27 4.04 5.93 -4.81
C GLY A 27 3.11 6.22 -6.00
N VAL A 28 2.77 7.48 -6.22
CA VAL A 28 1.99 7.90 -7.39
C VAL A 28 2.83 7.72 -8.65
N GLN A 29 2.29 6.98 -9.62
CA GLN A 29 2.94 6.66 -10.90
C GLN A 29 2.27 7.35 -12.08
N ASP A 30 0.94 7.45 -12.10
CA ASP A 30 0.13 8.07 -13.17
C ASP A 30 0.53 7.59 -14.58
N ILE A 31 0.50 6.27 -14.78
CA ILE A 31 0.83 5.62 -16.05
C ILE A 31 -0.39 5.68 -16.98
N ALA A 32 -0.18 6.21 -18.18
CA ALA A 32 -1.23 6.30 -19.19
C ALA A 32 -1.58 4.91 -19.77
N ILE A 33 -2.87 4.65 -19.94
CA ILE A 33 -3.39 3.48 -20.66
C ILE A 33 -3.75 3.91 -22.09
N PRO A 34 -3.00 3.48 -23.12
CA PRO A 34 -3.32 3.80 -24.51
C PRO A 34 -4.72 3.34 -24.92
N ALA A 35 -5.35 4.11 -25.81
CA ALA A 35 -6.68 3.82 -26.34
C ALA A 35 -6.63 2.91 -27.58
N ASP A 36 -5.79 1.88 -27.55
CA ASP A 36 -5.49 1.00 -28.68
C ASP A 36 -5.33 -0.48 -28.27
N PHE A 37 -4.98 -1.32 -29.25
CA PHE A 37 -4.79 -2.76 -29.11
C PHE A 37 -3.44 -3.14 -28.48
N ASP A 38 -2.47 -2.22 -28.46
CA ASP A 38 -1.16 -2.50 -27.88
C ASP A 38 -1.25 -2.42 -26.35
N GLY A 39 -1.98 -1.42 -25.86
CA GLY A 39 -2.24 -1.25 -24.43
C GLY A 39 -0.98 -0.91 -23.63
N ILE A 40 -0.98 -1.25 -22.35
CA ILE A 40 0.16 -1.08 -21.45
C ILE A 40 0.29 -2.30 -20.54
N TYR A 41 1.36 -3.06 -20.76
CA TYR A 41 1.77 -4.19 -19.93
C TYR A 41 2.51 -3.65 -18.71
N LEU A 42 2.16 -4.18 -17.54
CA LEU A 42 2.82 -3.96 -16.26
C LEU A 42 3.37 -5.29 -15.74
N ASP A 43 4.61 -5.27 -15.26
CA ASP A 43 5.31 -6.41 -14.67
C ASP A 43 5.91 -5.97 -13.34
N PHE A 44 5.48 -6.59 -12.23
CA PHE A 44 6.00 -6.36 -10.88
C PHE A 44 7.21 -7.28 -10.66
N THR A 45 8.40 -6.72 -10.86
CA THR A 45 9.64 -7.49 -10.92
C THR A 45 10.15 -7.94 -9.56
N ASP A 46 9.71 -7.30 -8.48
CA ASP A 46 9.95 -7.72 -7.10
C ASP A 46 8.64 -7.65 -6.29
N PRO A 47 8.04 -8.79 -5.92
CA PRO A 47 6.81 -8.78 -5.13
C PRO A 47 7.02 -8.36 -3.67
N SER A 48 8.26 -8.14 -3.23
CA SER A 48 8.56 -7.57 -1.91
C SER A 48 8.75 -6.05 -1.94
N ASP A 49 8.77 -5.43 -3.12
CA ASP A 49 8.96 -3.98 -3.29
C ASP A 49 8.07 -3.42 -4.41
N ALA A 50 6.99 -2.75 -4.02
CA ALA A 50 6.03 -2.16 -4.96
C ALA A 50 6.60 -1.04 -5.85
N THR A 51 7.82 -0.59 -5.61
CA THR A 51 8.52 0.38 -6.46
C THR A 51 9.30 -0.27 -7.60
N GLN A 52 9.48 -1.59 -7.59
CA GLN A 52 10.17 -2.34 -8.64
C GLN A 52 9.17 -2.91 -9.63
N PHE A 53 9.04 -2.25 -10.76
CA PHE A 53 8.15 -2.67 -11.85
C PHE A 53 8.71 -2.24 -13.21
N THR A 54 8.20 -2.83 -14.27
CA THR A 54 8.43 -2.36 -15.64
C THR A 54 7.12 -2.16 -16.38
N THR A 55 7.15 -1.28 -17.39
CA THR A 55 6.04 -1.03 -18.31
C THR A 55 6.48 -1.27 -19.75
N SER A 56 5.60 -1.79 -20.58
CA SER A 56 5.87 -2.00 -22.01
C SER A 56 4.59 -1.89 -22.83
N THR A 57 4.66 -1.40 -24.06
CA THR A 57 3.54 -1.45 -25.02
C THR A 57 3.60 -2.70 -25.91
N THR A 58 4.57 -3.58 -25.65
CA THR A 58 4.73 -4.87 -26.34
C THR A 58 4.75 -5.99 -25.32
N ALA A 59 4.07 -7.09 -25.59
CA ALA A 59 4.10 -8.26 -24.71
C ALA A 59 5.55 -8.76 -24.52
N SER A 60 6.03 -8.76 -23.28
CA SER A 60 7.28 -9.40 -22.86
C SER A 60 6.98 -10.74 -22.18
N ALA A 61 8.00 -11.54 -21.88
CA ALA A 61 7.84 -12.60 -20.89
C ALA A 61 7.74 -11.97 -19.49
N GLY A 62 6.84 -12.49 -18.64
CA GLY A 62 6.74 -12.06 -17.24
C GLY A 62 5.74 -10.93 -16.94
N TRP A 63 4.95 -10.47 -17.91
CA TRP A 63 3.91 -9.48 -17.63
C TRP A 63 2.86 -10.02 -16.65
N ASP A 64 2.33 -9.14 -15.79
CA ASP A 64 1.32 -9.45 -14.79
C ASP A 64 -0.08 -9.02 -15.27
N ILE A 65 -0.20 -7.78 -15.72
CA ILE A 65 -1.46 -7.20 -16.16
C ILE A 65 -1.24 -6.34 -17.40
N ASN A 66 -2.22 -6.35 -18.31
CA ASN A 66 -2.29 -5.43 -19.44
C ASN A 66 -3.65 -4.74 -19.49
N PHE A 67 -3.65 -3.43 -19.70
CA PHE A 67 -4.84 -2.63 -19.96
C PHE A 67 -4.87 -2.18 -21.42
N PHE A 68 -5.99 -2.40 -22.09
CA PHE A 68 -6.23 -2.02 -23.48
C PHE A 68 -7.33 -0.95 -23.58
N PHE A 69 -7.34 -0.18 -24.65
CA PHE A 69 -8.44 0.76 -24.98
C PHE A 69 -8.82 1.70 -23.84
N GLY A 70 -7.85 2.33 -23.19
CA GLY A 70 -8.11 3.23 -22.05
C GLY A 70 -8.56 2.48 -20.78
N GLY A 71 -8.51 1.15 -20.79
CA GLY A 71 -8.90 0.29 -19.67
C GLY A 71 -10.13 -0.55 -19.95
N ALA A 72 -10.84 -0.34 -21.07
CA ALA A 72 -12.08 -1.07 -21.39
C ALA A 72 -11.90 -2.58 -21.58
N ALA A 73 -10.66 -3.04 -21.80
CA ALA A 73 -10.32 -4.46 -21.68
C ALA A 73 -9.08 -4.63 -20.82
N ILE A 74 -9.07 -5.70 -20.02
CA ILE A 74 -7.97 -6.07 -19.14
C ILE A 74 -7.57 -7.51 -19.46
N GLY A 75 -6.28 -7.77 -19.59
CA GLY A 75 -5.71 -9.12 -19.60
C GLY A 75 -4.84 -9.30 -18.36
N THR A 76 -4.86 -10.48 -17.75
CA THR A 76 -4.01 -10.82 -16.60
C THR A 76 -3.32 -12.15 -16.78
N SER A 77 -2.12 -12.28 -16.22
CA SER A 77 -1.36 -13.52 -16.16
C SER A 77 -1.88 -14.46 -15.07
N ASP A 78 -1.22 -15.60 -14.89
CA ASP A 78 -1.41 -16.48 -13.73
C ASP A 78 -0.67 -15.99 -12.46
N THR A 79 0.22 -15.00 -12.59
CA THR A 79 0.90 -14.33 -11.48
C THR A 79 0.09 -13.15 -10.92
N PHE A 80 -0.88 -12.61 -11.66
CA PHE A 80 -1.77 -11.55 -11.19
C PHE A 80 -3.24 -11.96 -11.32
N LEU A 81 -3.89 -12.21 -10.20
CA LEU A 81 -5.31 -12.60 -10.16
C LEU A 81 -6.15 -11.44 -9.61
N PRO A 82 -6.93 -10.74 -10.45
CA PRO A 82 -7.80 -9.68 -9.96
C PRO A 82 -8.99 -10.28 -9.20
N VAL A 83 -9.60 -9.47 -8.32
CA VAL A 83 -10.89 -9.78 -7.75
C VAL A 83 -11.95 -9.63 -8.85
N THR A 84 -12.77 -10.65 -9.01
CA THR A 84 -13.80 -10.75 -10.06
C THR A 84 -15.18 -10.99 -9.49
N ASP A 85 -16.22 -10.95 -10.33
CA ASP A 85 -17.60 -11.22 -9.94
C ASP A 85 -17.91 -12.71 -9.73
N ALA A 86 -17.09 -13.58 -10.32
CA ALA A 86 -17.12 -15.03 -10.13
C ALA A 86 -15.70 -15.62 -10.12
N ALA A 87 -15.49 -16.72 -9.39
CA ALA A 87 -14.23 -17.47 -9.39
C ALA A 87 -14.10 -18.32 -10.67
N ALA A 88 -14.04 -17.67 -11.84
CA ALA A 88 -13.96 -18.28 -13.16
C ALA A 88 -12.99 -17.51 -14.06
N THR A 89 -12.35 -18.21 -15.00
CA THR A 89 -11.59 -17.56 -16.07
C THR A 89 -12.52 -16.69 -16.91
N ASN A 90 -12.03 -15.51 -17.27
CA ASN A 90 -12.76 -14.46 -18.00
C ASN A 90 -14.00 -13.91 -17.27
N ALA A 91 -14.07 -14.09 -15.96
CA ALA A 91 -14.99 -13.34 -15.11
C ALA A 91 -14.59 -11.86 -15.07
N ASP A 92 -15.56 -10.99 -14.90
CA ASP A 92 -15.33 -9.55 -15.00
C ASP A 92 -14.68 -9.03 -13.71
N VAL A 93 -13.64 -8.22 -13.88
CA VAL A 93 -12.98 -7.51 -12.77
C VAL A 93 -13.99 -6.60 -12.09
N VAL A 94 -14.01 -6.59 -10.75
CA VAL A 94 -14.90 -5.71 -9.98
C VAL A 94 -14.14 -4.52 -9.41
N ASN A 95 -14.78 -3.36 -9.44
CA ASN A 95 -14.41 -2.22 -8.65
C ASN A 95 -14.70 -2.55 -7.18
N VAL A 96 -13.65 -2.76 -6.38
CA VAL A 96 -13.75 -3.20 -4.97
C VAL A 96 -14.23 -2.08 -4.02
N GLY A 97 -14.90 -1.06 -4.55
CA GLY A 97 -15.59 -0.03 -3.78
C GLY A 97 -14.67 1.12 -3.36
N PRO A 98 -15.22 2.10 -2.64
CA PRO A 98 -14.48 3.28 -2.25
C PRO A 98 -13.35 2.94 -1.27
N GLN A 99 -12.36 3.83 -1.22
CA GLN A 99 -11.21 3.73 -0.32
C GLN A 99 -11.63 3.34 1.11
N PHE A 100 -10.91 2.39 1.70
CA PHE A 100 -11.07 1.87 3.07
C PHE A 100 -12.37 1.11 3.38
N SER A 101 -13.23 0.88 2.39
CA SER A 101 -14.51 0.18 2.62
C SER A 101 -14.40 -1.34 2.57
N GLN A 102 -13.36 -1.87 1.92
CA GLN A 102 -13.15 -3.30 1.76
C GLN A 102 -11.72 -3.71 2.12
N SER A 103 -11.60 -4.95 2.61
CA SER A 103 -10.34 -5.64 2.81
C SER A 103 -10.13 -6.61 1.65
N ILE A 104 -8.96 -6.56 1.03
CA ILE A 104 -8.53 -7.56 0.05
C ILE A 104 -7.80 -8.67 0.80
N ASP A 105 -8.31 -9.88 0.68
CA ASP A 105 -7.83 -11.05 1.43
C ASP A 105 -8.08 -12.37 0.68
N GLY A 106 -7.90 -13.49 1.38
CA GLY A 106 -8.07 -14.84 0.84
C GLY A 106 -9.48 -15.19 0.33
N THR A 107 -10.50 -14.41 0.65
CA THR A 107 -11.92 -14.79 0.51
C THR A 107 -12.61 -14.27 -0.75
N GLY A 108 -11.96 -13.37 -1.50
CA GLY A 108 -12.47 -12.87 -2.78
C GLY A 108 -12.62 -13.95 -3.85
N ASN A 109 -13.41 -13.65 -4.88
CA ASN A 109 -13.43 -14.44 -6.11
C ASN A 109 -12.19 -14.09 -6.93
N TYR A 110 -11.42 -15.11 -7.30
CA TYR A 110 -10.22 -14.97 -8.13
C TYR A 110 -10.29 -15.98 -9.29
N PRO A 111 -9.82 -15.62 -10.49
CA PRO A 111 -9.62 -16.59 -11.56
C PRO A 111 -8.50 -17.58 -11.17
N SER A 112 -8.45 -18.75 -11.83
CA SER A 112 -7.45 -19.79 -11.52
C SER A 112 -6.20 -19.74 -12.42
N GLY A 113 -5.99 -18.66 -13.17
CA GLY A 113 -4.88 -18.49 -14.11
C GLY A 113 -5.13 -17.32 -15.06
N PHE A 114 -4.47 -17.34 -16.22
CA PHE A 114 -4.64 -16.34 -17.28
C PHE A 114 -6.12 -16.03 -17.52
N SER A 115 -6.44 -14.74 -17.53
CA SER A 115 -7.82 -14.27 -17.64
C SER A 115 -7.90 -12.97 -18.43
N GLY A 116 -9.10 -12.67 -18.92
CA GLY A 116 -9.46 -11.39 -19.49
C GLY A 116 -10.71 -10.82 -18.83
N SER A 117 -10.97 -9.53 -19.05
CA SER A 117 -12.19 -8.87 -18.58
C SER A 117 -12.56 -7.78 -19.56
N THR A 118 -13.82 -7.77 -20.00
CA THR A 118 -14.33 -6.83 -21.02
C THR A 118 -15.73 -6.28 -20.68
N GLY A 119 -16.43 -6.86 -19.70
CA GLY A 119 -17.74 -6.40 -19.23
C GLY A 119 -17.69 -5.55 -17.95
N HIS A 120 -16.52 -5.40 -17.33
CA HIS A 120 -16.31 -4.69 -16.05
C HIS A 120 -16.71 -3.20 -16.03
N MET A 121 -16.95 -2.59 -17.19
CA MET A 121 -17.42 -1.19 -17.29
C MET A 121 -18.93 -1.06 -17.56
N THR A 122 -19.63 -2.16 -17.88
CA THR A 122 -21.00 -2.06 -18.42
C THR A 122 -22.01 -3.07 -17.85
N ALA A 123 -21.61 -4.12 -17.14
CA ALA A 123 -22.49 -5.28 -16.95
C ALA A 123 -22.63 -5.84 -15.51
N VAL A 124 -21.88 -5.36 -14.51
CA VAL A 124 -21.67 -6.13 -13.27
C VAL A 124 -21.96 -5.32 -11.99
N GLY A 125 -22.41 -5.98 -10.92
CA GLY A 125 -22.43 -5.39 -9.58
C GLY A 125 -21.01 -5.05 -9.15
N GLY A 126 -20.72 -3.76 -8.93
CA GLY A 126 -19.35 -3.28 -8.73
C GLY A 126 -18.63 -2.94 -10.04
N SER A 127 -19.34 -2.53 -11.10
CA SER A 127 -18.70 -2.03 -12.34
C SER A 127 -17.90 -0.75 -12.11
N PHE A 128 -16.88 -0.56 -12.96
CA PHE A 128 -16.20 0.72 -13.10
C PHE A 128 -17.08 1.71 -13.88
N THR A 129 -17.00 3.00 -13.54
CA THR A 129 -17.63 4.06 -14.31
C THR A 129 -16.56 4.79 -15.12
N SER A 130 -16.81 4.96 -16.42
CA SER A 130 -15.87 5.63 -17.33
C SER A 130 -15.47 7.01 -16.83
N GLY A 131 -14.16 7.26 -16.75
CA GLY A 131 -13.58 8.52 -16.28
C GLY A 131 -13.70 8.77 -14.78
N VAL A 132 -14.19 7.79 -14.00
CA VAL A 132 -14.27 7.87 -12.54
C VAL A 132 -13.21 6.96 -11.92
N GLU A 133 -12.57 7.46 -10.88
CA GLU A 133 -11.61 6.69 -10.10
C GLU A 133 -12.27 5.44 -9.48
N GLY A 134 -11.57 4.31 -9.54
CA GLY A 134 -11.94 3.07 -8.91
C GLY A 134 -10.72 2.26 -8.48
N TYR A 135 -10.97 1.12 -7.84
CA TYR A 135 -9.93 0.25 -7.32
C TYR A 135 -10.10 -1.17 -7.85
N ILE A 136 -9.00 -1.75 -8.32
CA ILE A 136 -8.89 -3.19 -8.64
C ILE A 136 -8.23 -3.84 -7.43
N GLY A 137 -8.94 -4.76 -6.76
CA GLY A 137 -8.31 -5.67 -5.80
C GLY A 137 -7.61 -6.79 -6.56
N PHE A 138 -6.49 -7.29 -6.05
CA PHE A 138 -5.76 -8.39 -6.68
C PHE A 138 -5.01 -9.26 -5.69
N ARG A 139 -4.55 -10.40 -6.19
CA ARG A 139 -3.57 -11.28 -5.57
C ARG A 139 -2.40 -11.47 -6.54
N LEU A 140 -1.21 -11.12 -6.10
CA LEU A 140 0.03 -11.29 -6.84
C LEU A 140 0.76 -12.56 -6.38
N ASN A 141 1.40 -13.25 -7.32
CA ASN A 141 2.19 -14.47 -7.16
C ASN A 141 1.54 -15.62 -6.35
N PRO A 142 0.28 -15.97 -6.63
CA PRO A 142 -0.51 -16.91 -5.82
C PRO A 142 0.07 -18.34 -5.72
N SER A 143 1.01 -18.71 -6.60
CA SER A 143 1.67 -20.01 -6.60
C SER A 143 2.87 -20.11 -5.65
N SER A 144 3.43 -18.99 -5.21
CA SER A 144 4.54 -18.92 -4.24
C SER A 144 4.09 -18.32 -2.91
N GLU A 145 3.63 -17.07 -2.92
CA GLU A 145 3.13 -16.34 -1.75
C GLU A 145 1.98 -15.42 -2.19
N ASN A 146 0.87 -15.44 -1.45
CA ASN A 146 -0.32 -14.67 -1.82
C ASN A 146 -0.20 -13.22 -1.35
N TYR A 147 0.29 -12.32 -2.20
CA TYR A 147 0.34 -10.89 -1.88
C TYR A 147 -0.98 -10.22 -2.25
N ASN A 148 -1.80 -9.90 -1.25
CA ASN A 148 -3.08 -9.23 -1.47
C ASN A 148 -2.87 -7.73 -1.61
N GLY A 149 -3.45 -7.15 -2.66
CA GLY A 149 -3.19 -5.77 -3.06
C GLY A 149 -4.39 -5.05 -3.64
N TRP A 150 -4.20 -3.75 -3.83
CA TRP A 150 -5.14 -2.88 -4.54
C TRP A 150 -4.38 -2.01 -5.54
N MET A 151 -5.03 -1.68 -6.65
CA MET A 151 -4.54 -0.75 -7.68
C MET A 151 -5.60 0.31 -7.94
N ARG A 152 -5.23 1.58 -7.86
CA ARG A 152 -6.11 2.72 -8.14
C ARG A 152 -6.04 3.08 -9.61
N VAL A 153 -7.19 3.18 -10.27
CA VAL A 153 -7.28 3.39 -11.72
C VAL A 153 -8.38 4.38 -12.07
N THR A 154 -8.23 5.07 -13.18
CA THR A 154 -9.31 5.75 -13.89
C THR A 154 -9.42 5.14 -15.28
N LEU A 155 -10.39 4.23 -15.44
CA LEU A 155 -10.60 3.52 -16.71
C LEU A 155 -11.55 4.32 -17.61
N LYS A 156 -11.39 4.16 -18.91
CA LYS A 156 -12.24 4.79 -19.93
C LYS A 156 -12.59 3.81 -21.02
N ASP A 157 -13.81 3.96 -21.54
CA ASP A 157 -14.39 3.21 -22.66
C ASP A 157 -14.88 4.14 -23.79
N ASP A 158 -14.52 5.42 -23.73
CA ASP A 158 -14.91 6.47 -24.69
C ASP A 158 -13.91 6.68 -25.83
N GLY A 159 -12.93 5.78 -25.95
CA GLY A 159 -11.83 5.88 -26.92
C GLY A 159 -10.73 6.87 -26.52
N THR A 160 -10.72 7.35 -25.27
CA THR A 160 -9.64 8.19 -24.73
C THR A 160 -8.78 7.47 -23.71
N THR A 161 -7.63 8.06 -23.39
CA THR A 161 -6.65 7.49 -22.46
C THR A 161 -7.18 7.40 -21.03
N GLY A 162 -7.05 6.21 -20.44
CA GLY A 162 -7.21 5.95 -19.00
C GLY A 162 -5.89 6.08 -18.25
N ILE A 163 -5.91 5.86 -16.93
CA ILE A 163 -4.74 6.06 -16.05
C ILE A 163 -4.67 4.96 -14.99
N ILE A 164 -3.48 4.41 -14.77
CA ILE A 164 -3.10 3.66 -13.58
C ILE A 164 -2.40 4.64 -12.63
N HIS A 165 -3.00 4.92 -11.47
CA HIS A 165 -2.50 5.95 -10.57
C HIS A 165 -1.39 5.43 -9.65
N ASP A 166 -1.67 4.37 -8.91
CA ASP A 166 -0.78 3.76 -7.92
C ASP A 166 -1.32 2.40 -7.46
N TRP A 167 -0.50 1.69 -6.68
CA TRP A 167 -0.86 0.40 -6.09
C TRP A 167 -0.11 0.14 -4.79
N ALA A 168 -0.68 -0.74 -3.97
CA ALA A 168 -0.04 -1.26 -2.78
C ALA A 168 -0.46 -2.71 -2.54
N TRP A 169 0.37 -3.44 -1.80
CA TRP A 169 0.04 -4.78 -1.33
C TRP A 169 0.72 -5.10 0.00
N ASP A 170 0.22 -6.13 0.68
CA ASP A 170 0.86 -6.68 1.87
C ASP A 170 1.96 -7.67 1.44
N SER A 171 3.24 -7.32 1.67
CA SER A 171 4.40 -8.16 1.33
C SER A 171 4.64 -9.32 2.30
N MET A 172 3.79 -9.49 3.31
CA MET A 172 3.80 -10.61 4.25
C MET A 172 2.64 -11.58 4.00
N GLY A 173 1.87 -11.36 2.92
CA GLY A 173 0.73 -12.19 2.53
C GLY A 173 -0.53 -11.99 3.38
N GLY A 174 -0.58 -10.91 4.17
CA GLY A 174 -1.73 -10.51 4.95
C GLY A 174 -2.89 -9.92 4.12
N SER A 175 -3.90 -9.41 4.81
CA SER A 175 -4.99 -8.64 4.20
C SER A 175 -4.65 -7.15 4.15
N ILE A 176 -5.13 -6.44 3.13
CA ILE A 176 -4.94 -4.99 3.00
C ILE A 176 -6.28 -4.28 2.81
N LEU A 177 -6.49 -3.16 3.52
CA LEU A 177 -7.64 -2.30 3.24
C LEU A 177 -7.42 -1.54 1.92
N VAL A 178 -8.45 -1.45 1.09
CA VAL A 178 -8.40 -0.73 -0.19
C VAL A 178 -7.91 0.70 0.03
N GLY A 179 -6.87 1.10 -0.69
CA GLY A 179 -6.27 2.43 -0.60
C GLY A 179 -5.48 2.71 0.67
N LEU A 180 -5.21 1.70 1.50
CA LEU A 180 -4.27 1.82 2.61
C LEU A 180 -2.85 2.04 2.08
N ILE A 181 -2.30 3.20 2.43
CA ILE A 181 -0.92 3.57 2.17
C ILE A 181 -0.18 3.56 3.51
N PRO A 182 1.04 3.01 3.61
CA PRO A 182 1.83 3.07 4.84
C PRO A 182 2.06 4.52 5.25
N GLU A 183 1.76 4.87 6.51
CA GLU A 183 2.18 6.17 7.04
C GLU A 183 3.72 6.25 7.07
N PRO A 184 4.33 7.40 6.73
CA PRO A 184 5.73 7.65 7.02
C PRO A 184 5.95 7.40 8.52
N GLY A 185 6.70 6.35 8.86
CA GLY A 185 6.64 5.68 10.16
C GLY A 185 6.42 6.60 11.36
N ALA A 186 5.24 6.53 11.98
CA ALA A 186 4.89 7.25 13.20
C ALA A 186 5.90 7.01 14.35
N ALA A 187 6.64 5.90 14.31
CA ALA A 187 7.75 5.60 15.21
C ALA A 187 8.90 6.62 15.11
N GLY A 188 9.20 7.14 13.92
CA GLY A 188 10.21 8.18 13.71
C GLY A 188 9.79 9.52 14.32
N VAL A 189 8.50 9.88 14.18
CA VAL A 189 7.93 11.11 14.75
C VAL A 189 7.87 11.03 16.28
N ALA A 190 7.41 9.91 16.84
CA ALA A 190 7.38 9.69 18.28
C ALA A 190 8.79 9.67 18.90
N GLY A 191 9.76 9.03 18.23
CA GLY A 191 11.17 9.04 18.65
C GLY A 191 11.78 10.44 18.67
N PHE A 192 11.50 11.26 17.65
CA PHE A 192 11.96 12.65 17.59
C PHE A 192 11.30 13.54 18.66
N LEU A 193 10.01 13.36 18.92
CA LEU A 193 9.30 14.07 19.99
C LEU A 193 9.84 13.71 21.39
N LEU A 194 10.17 12.45 21.63
CA LEU A 194 10.75 12.02 22.92
C LEU A 194 12.19 12.54 23.09
N LEU A 195 13.01 12.52 22.03
CA LEU A 195 14.36 13.09 22.03
C LEU A 195 14.33 14.60 22.29
N THR A 196 13.47 15.34 21.60
CA THR A 196 13.31 16.79 21.81
C THR A 196 12.80 17.10 23.21
N CYS A 197 11.79 16.37 23.72
CA CYS A 197 11.33 16.51 25.11
C CYS A 197 12.45 16.26 26.13
N ALA A 198 13.25 15.21 25.94
CA ALA A 198 14.37 14.90 26.83
C ALA A 198 15.47 15.99 26.81
N LEU A 199 15.74 16.57 25.64
CA LEU A 199 16.69 17.69 25.49
C LEU A 199 16.17 18.97 26.16
N PHE A 200 14.87 19.30 26.02
CA PHE A 200 14.28 20.46 26.69
C PHE A 200 14.22 20.30 28.22
N GLN A 201 13.97 19.08 28.73
CA GLN A 201 14.00 18.81 30.17
C GLN A 201 15.41 18.92 30.76
N ARG A 202 16.46 18.53 30.01
CA ARG A 202 17.86 18.70 30.42
C ARG A 202 18.27 20.17 30.53
N ARG A 203 17.85 21.03 29.59
CA ARG A 203 18.17 22.47 29.61
C ARG A 203 17.54 23.18 30.80
N ARG A 204 16.30 22.83 31.18
CA ARG A 204 15.62 23.42 32.35
C ARG A 204 16.30 23.09 33.68
N ARG A 205 16.89 21.90 33.81
CA ARG A 205 17.61 21.49 35.05
C ARG A 205 19.00 22.12 35.18
N ALA A 206 19.64 22.48 34.07
CA ALA A 206 20.94 23.16 34.09
C ALA A 206 20.84 24.65 34.47
N ALA A 207 19.72 25.30 34.14
CA ALA A 207 19.49 26.72 34.43
C ALA A 207 19.09 27.02 35.88
N SER A 208 18.76 26.01 36.70
CA SER A 208 18.29 26.18 38.07
C SER A 208 19.37 25.96 39.13
N ARG A 209 20.65 26.08 38.79
CA ARG A 209 21.76 25.90 39.75
C ARG A 209 22.04 27.25 40.44
N PRO A 210 21.69 27.44 41.73
CA PRO A 210 21.95 28.70 42.42
C PRO A 210 23.47 28.93 42.51
N GLY A 211 23.89 30.16 42.19
CA GLY A 211 25.29 30.58 42.24
C GLY A 211 25.87 30.49 43.66
N PRO A 212 27.21 30.44 43.78
CA PRO A 212 27.87 30.28 45.07
C PRO A 212 27.49 31.43 46.01
N VAL A 213 27.00 31.08 47.20
CA VAL A 213 26.75 32.01 48.30
C VAL A 213 28.10 32.54 48.75
N VAL A 214 28.37 33.83 48.50
CA VAL A 214 29.52 34.53 49.05
C VAL A 214 29.21 34.84 50.51
N SER A 215 29.78 34.06 51.43
CA SER A 215 29.71 34.34 52.87
C SER A 215 30.62 35.53 53.18
N PHE A 216 30.03 36.67 53.49
CA PHE A 216 30.73 37.79 54.11
C PHE A 216 30.80 37.55 55.63
N ASP A 217 31.97 37.19 56.12
CA ASP A 217 32.28 37.30 57.54
C ASP A 217 32.73 38.73 57.83
N SER A 218 32.08 39.37 58.81
CA SER A 218 32.57 40.55 59.51
C SER A 218 31.80 40.72 60.83
N PRO A 219 32.38 41.30 61.90
CA PRO A 219 33.79 41.49 62.23
C PRO A 219 34.28 40.61 63.41
#